data_AF-A0A9D4F1H5-F1
#
_entry.id   AF-A0A9D4F1H5-F1
#
_cell.length_a   1.000
_cell.length_b   1.000
_cell.length_c   1.000
_cell.angle_alpha   90.00
_cell.angle_beta   90.00
_cell.angle_gamma   90.00
#
_symmetry.space_group_name_H-M   'P 1'
#
loop_
_entity.id
_entity.type
_entity.pdbx_description
1 polymer ?
#
loop_
_entity_poly.entity_id
_entity_poly.type
_entity_poly.pdbx_seq_one_letter_code
_entity_poly.pdbx_strand_id
1 'polypeptide(L)'
;MPLQIRVKVIEGRQIEGSNIQPICKVTCYNQSKRTRVKKSTNSPYWDETFFFNFKASPAELFDEVLEFEIFNSRNLRSDAFIGSFKVCL
;
A
#
# COMPACT_ATOMS: atom_id res chain seq x y z
N MET A 1 13.81 8.90 -20.46
CA MET A 1 12.76 7.90 -20.18
C MET A 1 12.35 8.08 -18.73
N PRO A 2 11.05 8.22 -18.39
CA PRO A 2 10.65 8.27 -16.99
C PRO A 2 11.01 6.95 -16.30
N LEU A 3 11.50 7.02 -15.05
CA LEU A 3 11.73 5.82 -14.26
C LEU A 3 10.37 5.25 -13.83
N GLN A 4 10.24 3.92 -13.87
CA GLN A 4 9.03 3.23 -13.44
C GLN A 4 9.33 2.26 -12.31
N ILE A 5 8.57 2.37 -11.23
CA ILE A 5 8.56 1.40 -10.12
C ILE A 5 7.26 0.61 -10.19
N ARG A 6 7.38 -0.72 -10.23
CA ARG A 6 6.25 -1.65 -10.25
C ARG A 6 6.12 -2.34 -8.89
N VAL A 7 5.00 -2.13 -8.22
CA VAL A 7 4.70 -2.76 -6.93
C VAL A 7 3.52 -3.71 -7.11
N LYS A 8 3.69 -4.96 -6.68
CA LYS A 8 2.59 -5.95 -6.67
C LYS A 8 2.21 -6.24 -5.22
N VAL A 9 0.97 -5.92 -4.85
CA VAL A 9 0.40 -6.25 -3.54
C VAL A 9 -0.41 -7.52 -3.68
N ILE A 10 0.14 -8.64 -3.19
CA ILE A 10 -0.46 -9.98 -3.34
C ILE A 10 -1.52 -10.19 -2.26
N GLU A 11 -1.10 -10.34 -1.01
CA GLU A 11 -1.98 -10.66 0.11
C GLU A 11 -1.47 -10.06 1.42
N GLY A 12 -2.38 -9.90 2.38
CA GLY A 12 -2.08 -9.69 3.78
C GLY A 12 -2.49 -10.93 4.56
N ARG A 13 -1.74 -11.28 5.60
CA ARG A 13 -2.00 -12.45 6.44
C ARG A 13 -2.00 -12.01 7.89
N GLN A 14 -2.87 -12.62 8.70
CA GLN A 14 -2.90 -12.42 10.15
C GLN A 14 -2.99 -10.93 10.57
N ILE A 15 -3.74 -10.13 9.82
CA ILE A 15 -3.94 -8.71 10.14
C ILE A 15 -4.77 -8.61 11.44
N GLU A 16 -4.38 -7.71 12.33
CA GLU A 16 -5.12 -7.51 13.57
C GLU A 16 -6.49 -6.86 13.32
N GLY A 17 -7.51 -7.34 14.03
CA GLY A 17 -8.86 -6.80 14.01
C GLY A 17 -9.93 -7.79 13.56
N SER A 18 -11.11 -7.66 14.17
CA SER A 18 -12.30 -8.44 13.82
C SER A 18 -13.20 -7.68 12.84
N ASN A 19 -13.80 -8.39 11.88
CA ASN A 19 -14.77 -7.82 10.93
C ASN A 19 -14.27 -6.55 10.19
N ILE A 20 -12.97 -6.52 9.88
CA ILE A 20 -12.32 -5.40 9.22
C ILE A 20 -12.56 -5.42 7.70
N GLN A 21 -12.39 -4.26 7.08
CA GLN A 21 -12.38 -4.09 5.63
C GLN A 21 -11.01 -3.60 5.16
N PRO A 22 -10.01 -4.50 5.05
CA PRO A 22 -8.63 -4.07 4.85
C PRO A 22 -8.40 -3.50 3.44
N ILE A 23 -7.64 -2.40 3.42
CA ILE A 23 -6.98 -1.84 2.24
C ILE A 23 -5.48 -1.74 2.51
N CYS A 24 -4.67 -1.88 1.46
CA CYS A 24 -3.26 -1.55 1.49
C CYS A 24 -3.04 -0.26 0.69
N LYS A 25 -2.54 0.78 1.33
CA LYS A 25 -2.04 2.00 0.68
C LYS A 25 -0.54 1.85 0.47
N VAL A 26 -0.10 2.02 -0.76
CA VAL A 26 1.31 2.02 -1.15
C VAL A 26 1.71 3.45 -1.46
N THR A 27 2.71 3.98 -0.76
CA THR A 27 3.27 5.31 -0.98
C THR A 27 4.71 5.19 -1.47
N CYS A 28 5.01 5.82 -2.59
CA CYS A 28 6.33 5.86 -3.22
C CYS A 28 6.56 7.26 -3.76
N TYR A 29 7.60 7.95 -3.27
CA TYR A 29 7.99 9.30 -3.74
C TYR A 29 6.81 10.24 -4.01
N ASN A 30 6.13 10.67 -2.93
CA ASN A 30 4.97 11.58 -2.95
C ASN A 30 3.74 11.10 -3.77
N GLN A 31 3.73 9.86 -4.27
CA GLN A 31 2.57 9.25 -4.91
C GLN A 31 2.02 8.14 -4.03
N SER A 32 0.70 8.11 -3.81
CA SER A 32 0.03 7.00 -3.13
C SER A 32 -0.99 6.32 -4.04
N LYS A 33 -1.09 4.99 -3.93
CA LYS A 33 -2.12 4.17 -4.58
C LYS A 33 -2.71 3.21 -3.54
N ARG A 34 -3.95 2.78 -3.69
CA ARG A 34 -4.66 1.92 -2.73
C ARG A 34 -5.21 0.69 -3.43
N THR A 35 -5.18 -0.45 -2.76
CA THR A 35 -5.88 -1.66 -3.21
C THR A 35 -7.40 -1.50 -3.11
N ARG A 36 -8.14 -2.38 -3.78
CA ARG A 36 -9.58 -2.50 -3.55
C ARG A 36 -9.85 -3.00 -2.13
N VAL A 37 -10.95 -2.54 -1.57
CA VAL A 37 -11.47 -2.99 -0.27
C VAL A 37 -11.79 -4.49 -0.35
N LYS A 38 -11.30 -5.26 0.63
CA LYS A 38 -11.75 -6.64 0.88
C LYS A 38 -12.68 -6.64 2.08
N LYS A 39 -13.85 -7.25 1.97
CA LYS A 39 -14.87 -7.19 3.02
C LYS A 39 -14.66 -8.29 4.06
N SER A 40 -14.74 -7.92 5.34
CA SER A 40 -14.85 -8.85 6.48
C SER A 40 -13.78 -9.95 6.48
N THR A 41 -12.52 -9.58 6.35
CA THR A 41 -11.39 -10.54 6.35
C THR A 41 -10.15 -9.93 6.99
N ASN A 42 -9.40 -10.73 7.74
CA ASN A 42 -8.07 -10.38 8.23
C ASN A 42 -6.93 -10.98 7.39
N SER A 43 -7.28 -11.72 6.34
CA SER A 43 -6.34 -12.34 5.40
C SER A 43 -6.75 -11.99 3.97
N PRO A 44 -6.69 -10.71 3.58
CA PRO A 44 -7.12 -10.26 2.25
C PRO A 44 -6.16 -10.73 1.14
N TYR A 45 -6.71 -11.27 0.07
CA TYR A 45 -6.00 -11.50 -1.19
C TYR A 45 -6.38 -10.42 -2.21
N TRP A 46 -5.46 -9.53 -2.57
CA TRP A 46 -5.69 -8.42 -3.50
C TRP A 46 -5.23 -8.75 -4.92
N ASP A 47 -4.00 -9.22 -5.07
CA ASP A 47 -3.33 -9.48 -6.36
C ASP A 47 -3.38 -8.28 -7.31
N GLU A 48 -3.03 -7.10 -6.79
CA GLU A 48 -3.10 -5.83 -7.52
C GLU A 48 -1.69 -5.32 -7.84
N THR A 49 -1.49 -4.84 -9.07
CA THR A 49 -0.22 -4.25 -9.52
C THR A 49 -0.37 -2.75 -9.71
N PHE A 50 0.54 -1.99 -9.09
CA PHE A 50 0.65 -0.55 -9.20
C PHE A 50 1.91 -0.16 -9.97
N PHE A 51 1.75 0.81 -10.87
CA PHE A 51 2.85 1.44 -11.59
C PHE A 51 2.98 2.88 -11.13
N PHE A 52 4.16 3.23 -10.62
CA PHE A 52 4.56 4.58 -10.28
C PHE A 52 5.56 5.07 -11.33
N ASN A 53 5.27 6.21 -11.95
CA ASN A 53 6.09 6.78 -13.00
C ASN A 53 6.63 8.13 -12.53
N PHE A 54 7.94 8.29 -12.63
CA PHE A 54 8.65 9.47 -12.12
C PHE A 54 9.44 10.16 -13.21
N LYS A 55 9.38 11.49 -13.19
CA LYS A 55 10.32 12.36 -13.90
C LYS A 55 11.42 12.78 -12.92
N ALA A 56 12.14 11.79 -12.39
CA ALA A 56 13.23 11.94 -11.45
C ALA A 56 14.39 11.04 -11.89
N SER A 57 15.60 11.40 -11.50
CA SER A 57 16.80 10.57 -11.66
C SER A 57 16.79 9.39 -10.67
N PRO A 58 17.50 8.29 -10.97
CA PRO A 58 17.65 7.19 -10.01
C PRO A 58 18.24 7.64 -8.67
N ALA A 59 19.15 8.62 -8.67
CA ALA A 59 19.76 9.16 -7.46
C ALA A 59 18.77 9.93 -6.57
N GLU A 60 17.76 10.58 -7.15
CA GLU A 60 16.68 11.25 -6.40
C GLU A 60 15.70 10.27 -5.76
N LEU A 61 15.67 9.02 -6.24
CA LEU A 61 14.83 7.97 -5.67
C LEU A 61 15.63 6.97 -4.82
N PHE A 62 16.95 7.05 -4.87
CA PHE A 62 17.84 6.27 -4.03
C PHE A 62 17.67 6.76 -2.59
N ASP A 63 17.46 5.84 -1.66
CA ASP A 63 17.08 6.10 -0.26
C ASP A 63 15.63 6.57 -0.02
N GLU A 64 14.80 6.69 -1.07
CA GLU A 64 13.37 6.93 -0.88
C GLU A 64 12.67 5.71 -0.27
N VAL A 65 11.67 5.99 0.56
CA VAL A 65 10.94 4.93 1.26
C VAL A 65 9.70 4.54 0.47
N LEU A 66 9.61 3.25 0.15
CA LEU A 66 8.36 2.61 -0.23
C LEU A 66 7.62 2.18 1.05
N GLU A 67 6.50 2.82 1.32
CA GLU A 67 5.68 2.57 2.51
C GLU A 67 4.39 1.84 2.13
N PHE A 68 4.08 0.79 2.88
CA PHE A 68 2.84 0.03 2.81
C PHE A 68 2.08 0.25 4.11
N GLU A 69 0.87 0.78 4.03
CA GLU A 69 0.03 1.04 5.20
C GLU A 69 -1.27 0.24 5.07
N ILE A 70 -1.64 -0.48 6.11
CA ILE A 70 -2.90 -1.22 6.20
C ILE A 70 -3.91 -0.38 6.96
N PHE A 71 -5.09 -0.19 6.37
CA PHE A 71 -6.20 0.51 7.00
C PHE A 71 -7.46 -0.34 7.01
N ASN A 72 -8.31 -0.11 8.01
CA ASN A 72 -9.69 -0.57 7.98
C ASN A 72 -10.61 0.49 7.35
N SER A 73 -11.26 0.17 6.22
CA SER A 73 -12.12 1.11 5.49
C SER A 73 -13.58 1.16 5.97
N ARG A 74 -13.92 0.49 7.09
CA ARG A 74 -15.29 0.46 7.62
C ARG A 74 -15.70 1.84 8.21
N ASN A 75 -16.92 2.29 7.90
CA ASN A 75 -17.44 3.67 8.12
C ASN A 75 -17.36 4.25 9.55
N LEU A 76 -17.30 5.60 9.59
CA LEU A 76 -17.29 6.59 10.70
C LEU A 76 -15.93 6.95 11.35
N ARG A 77 -14.97 6.03 11.44
CA ARG A 77 -13.55 6.35 11.65
C ARG A 77 -12.74 5.91 10.44
N SER A 78 -13.10 6.45 9.29
CA SER A 78 -12.48 6.14 7.99
C SER A 78 -10.95 6.22 8.11
N ASP A 79 -10.27 5.18 7.65
CA ASP A 79 -8.82 5.03 7.69
C ASP A 79 -8.26 4.84 9.12
N ALA A 80 -8.87 3.94 9.90
CA ALA A 80 -8.21 3.44 11.12
C ALA A 80 -6.97 2.63 10.71
N PHE A 81 -5.81 3.26 10.84
CA PHE A 81 -4.50 2.66 10.63
C PHE A 81 -4.38 1.40 11.49
N ILE A 82 -4.01 0.28 10.87
CA ILE A 82 -3.75 -1.00 11.55
C ILE A 82 -2.24 -1.20 11.71
N GLY A 83 -1.45 -0.92 10.68
CA GLY A 83 -0.01 -1.12 10.72
C GLY A 83 0.67 -0.72 9.41
N SER A 84 2.00 -0.65 9.43
CA SER A 84 2.79 -0.35 8.23
C SER A 84 4.06 -1.18 8.11
N PHE A 85 4.56 -1.23 6.89
CA PHE A 85 5.86 -1.77 6.53
C PHE A 85 6.57 -0.79 5.59
N LYS A 86 7.87 -0.59 5.80
CA LYS A 86 8.70 0.33 5.00
C LYS A 86 9.89 -0.42 4.44
N VAL A 87 10.26 -0.09 3.20
CA VAL A 87 11.47 -0.58 2.56
C VAL A 87 12.09 0.55 1.73
N CYS A 88 13.41 0.71 1.80
CA CYS A 88 14.12 1.70 0.98
C CYS A 88 14.27 1.17 -0.46
N LEU A 89 14.21 2.09 -1.42
CA LEU A 89 14.41 1.84 -2.86
C LEU A 89 15.89 1.86 -3.25
#